data_AF-A4P084-F1
#
_entry.id   AF-A4P084-F1
#
_cell.length_a   1.000
_cell.length_b   1.000
_cell.length_c   1.000
_cell.angle_alpha   90.00
_cell.angle_beta   90.00
_cell.angle_gamma   90.00
#
_symmetry.space_group_name_H-M   'P 1'
#
loop_
_entity.id
_entity.type
_entity.pdbx_description
1 polymer ?
#
loop_
_entity_poly.entity_id
_entity_poly.type
_entity_poly.pdbx_seq_one_letter_code
_entity_poly.pdbx_strand_id
1 'polypeptide(L)'
;MYFIPESTPLKTQLANFRANKERIGLVVDEYGDIKGLVTLEDILEEIVGDFTTSTAPSIDKEVIQQSDGSMIIDGSANLRDLNKMFNWELDTEDARTFNGLILEHLEEIPDEGTICEIDGLLITILEVGDNMIKQAKVVKL
;
A
#
# COMPACT_ATOMS: atom_id res chain seq x y z
N MET A 1 0.79 16.38 -26.86
CA MET A 1 1.88 15.47 -26.48
C MET A 1 2.99 16.33 -25.95
N TYR A 2 3.33 16.17 -24.67
CA TYR A 2 4.24 17.03 -23.94
C TYR A 2 5.54 16.28 -23.67
N PHE A 3 6.66 16.88 -24.04
CA PHE A 3 7.98 16.25 -24.01
C PHE A 3 8.86 16.93 -22.97
N ILE A 4 9.64 16.12 -22.26
CA ILE A 4 10.48 16.53 -21.14
C ILE A 4 11.91 16.07 -21.43
N PRO A 5 12.88 16.97 -21.55
CA PRO A 5 14.29 16.58 -21.60
C PRO A 5 14.68 15.83 -20.33
N GLU A 6 15.40 14.71 -20.44
CA GLU A 6 15.80 13.90 -19.27
C GLU A 6 16.64 14.67 -18.24
N SER A 7 17.35 15.72 -18.69
CA SER A 7 18.14 16.60 -17.83
C SER A 7 17.30 17.64 -17.06
N THR A 8 15.97 17.64 -17.21
CA THR A 8 15.09 18.64 -16.58
C THR A 8 15.03 18.42 -15.07
N PRO A 9 15.41 19.40 -14.23
CA PRO A 9 15.30 19.26 -12.79
C PRO A 9 13.85 19.08 -12.35
N LEU A 10 13.65 18.19 -11.37
CA LEU A 10 12.33 17.80 -10.89
C LEU A 10 11.46 19.01 -10.45
N LYS A 11 12.03 19.97 -9.72
CA LYS A 11 11.33 21.20 -9.30
C LYS A 11 10.84 22.05 -10.48
N THR A 12 11.66 22.12 -11.53
CA THR A 12 11.29 22.81 -12.77
C THR A 12 10.16 22.08 -13.46
N GLN A 13 10.22 20.75 -13.50
CA GLN A 13 9.19 19.94 -14.14
C GLN A 13 7.84 20.02 -13.43
N LEU A 14 7.82 20.05 -12.09
CA LEU A 14 6.62 20.32 -11.31
C LEU A 14 5.99 21.68 -11.67
N ALA A 15 6.80 22.73 -11.80
CA ALA A 15 6.33 24.04 -12.20
C ALA A 15 5.76 24.03 -13.64
N ASN A 16 6.39 23.31 -14.56
CA ASN A 16 5.93 23.16 -15.94
C ASN A 16 4.58 22.45 -16.03
N PHE A 17 4.38 21.35 -15.31
CA PHE A 17 3.08 20.66 -15.25
C PHE A 17 1.97 21.59 -14.74
N ARG A 18 2.24 22.38 -13.68
CA ARG A 18 1.29 23.36 -13.15
C ARG A 18 0.97 24.47 -14.15
N ALA A 19 1.98 25.04 -14.80
CA ALA A 19 1.83 26.13 -15.75
C ALA A 19 1.06 25.70 -17.00
N ASN A 20 1.39 24.52 -17.52
CA ASN A 20 0.80 23.99 -18.75
C ASN A 20 -0.53 23.24 -18.52
N LYS A 21 -0.93 23.04 -17.26
CA LYS A 21 -2.07 22.19 -16.86
C LYS A 21 -1.98 20.77 -17.41
N GLU A 22 -0.76 20.28 -17.53
CA GLU A 22 -0.45 18.92 -17.97
C GLU A 22 -0.17 18.03 -16.75
N ARG A 23 -0.48 16.75 -16.86
CA ARG A 23 -0.24 15.75 -15.79
C ARG A 23 0.68 14.61 -16.19
N ILE A 24 1.00 14.50 -17.48
CA ILE A 24 1.77 13.40 -18.06
C ILE A 24 2.72 13.98 -19.10
N GLY A 25 3.96 13.47 -19.15
CA GLY A 25 4.93 13.82 -20.18
C GLY A 25 5.80 12.64 -20.60
N LEU A 26 6.26 12.67 -21.84
CA LEU A 26 7.24 11.72 -22.38
C LEU A 26 8.65 12.26 -22.16
N VAL A 27 9.50 11.46 -21.52
CA VAL A 27 10.89 11.81 -21.28
C VAL A 27 11.71 11.44 -22.52
N VAL A 28 12.53 12.38 -22.99
CA VAL A 28 13.37 12.23 -24.18
C VAL A 28 14.83 12.59 -23.88
N ASP A 29 15.76 11.97 -24.60
CA ASP A 29 17.17 12.37 -24.57
C ASP A 29 17.49 13.50 -25.56
N GLU A 30 18.78 13.83 -25.68
CA GLU A 30 19.28 14.89 -26.56
C GLU A 30 19.12 14.57 -28.05
N TYR A 31 18.92 13.30 -28.41
CA TYR A 31 18.70 12.84 -29.77
C TYR A 31 17.21 12.73 -30.12
N GLY A 32 16.33 12.90 -29.12
CA GLY A 32 14.88 12.83 -29.25
C GLY A 32 14.31 11.43 -29.08
N ASP A 33 15.11 10.47 -28.62
CA ASP A 33 14.64 9.11 -28.33
C ASP A 33 13.84 9.10 -27.02
N ILE A 34 12.71 8.39 -27.03
CA ILE A 34 11.85 8.25 -25.84
C ILE A 34 12.55 7.34 -24.83
N LYS A 35 12.79 7.86 -23.63
CA LYS A 35 13.30 7.10 -22.48
C LYS A 35 12.20 6.55 -21.60
N GLY A 36 11.05 7.23 -21.54
CA GLY A 36 9.94 6.78 -20.69
C GLY A 36 8.80 7.78 -20.58
N LEU A 37 7.93 7.53 -19.60
CA LEU A 37 6.79 8.35 -19.22
C LEU A 37 7.00 8.85 -17.79
N VAL A 38 6.57 10.08 -17.50
CA VAL A 38 6.54 10.62 -16.14
C VAL A 38 5.20 11.31 -15.89
N THR A 39 4.69 11.17 -14.68
CA THR A 39 3.44 11.78 -14.22
C THR A 39 3.69 12.83 -13.14
N LEU A 40 2.69 13.67 -12.91
CA LEU A 40 2.72 14.64 -11.81
C LEU A 40 2.83 13.93 -10.46
N GLU A 41 2.16 12.78 -10.33
CA GLU A 41 2.14 11.93 -9.15
C GLU A 41 3.56 11.41 -8.82
N ASP A 42 4.30 10.89 -9.80
CA ASP A 42 5.69 10.41 -9.60
C ASP A 42 6.61 11.54 -9.05
N ILE A 43 6.44 12.75 -9.56
CA ILE A 43 7.22 13.93 -9.16
C ILE A 43 6.89 14.35 -7.72
N LEU A 44 5.63 14.24 -7.31
CA LEU A 44 5.21 14.57 -5.95
C LEU A 44 5.72 13.52 -4.96
N GLU A 45 5.68 12.24 -5.32
CA GLU A 45 6.21 11.13 -4.51
C GLU A 45 7.70 11.34 -4.20
N GLU A 46 8.53 11.63 -5.21
CA GLU A 46 9.97 11.86 -5.05
C GLU A 46 10.30 13.09 -4.18
N ILE A 47 9.47 14.14 -4.17
CA ILE A 47 9.67 15.31 -3.31
C ILE A 47 9.28 15.03 -1.86
N VAL A 48 8.17 14.32 -1.67
CA VAL A 48 7.55 14.15 -0.36
C VAL A 48 8.16 12.97 0.40
N GLY A 49 8.56 11.90 -0.31
CA GLY A 49 8.98 10.64 0.29
C GLY A 49 7.88 9.98 1.15
N ASP A 50 8.21 8.89 1.87
CA ASP A 50 7.30 8.11 2.75
C ASP A 50 6.70 8.89 3.95
N PHE A 51 6.67 10.22 3.91
CA PHE A 51 6.15 11.08 4.97
C PHE A 51 4.64 11.39 4.86
N THR A 52 3.91 10.79 3.92
CA THR A 52 2.46 10.97 3.84
C THR A 52 1.72 9.83 4.52
N THR A 53 1.33 10.07 5.76
CA THR A 53 0.14 9.48 6.35
C THR A 53 -1.07 9.80 5.46
N SER A 54 -1.54 8.78 4.73
CA SER A 54 -2.82 8.65 4.00
C SER A 54 -2.81 8.97 2.50
N THR A 55 -2.48 7.98 1.66
CA THR A 55 -3.41 7.12 0.89
C THR A 55 -2.59 6.45 -0.20
N ALA A 56 -2.38 5.14 -0.06
CA ALA A 56 -1.53 4.26 -0.88
C ALA A 56 -0.02 4.31 -0.58
N PRO A 57 0.45 3.74 0.55
CA PRO A 57 1.44 2.69 0.35
C PRO A 57 0.72 1.61 -0.47
N SER A 58 1.34 1.10 -1.51
CA SER A 58 0.74 0.14 -2.43
C SER A 58 0.22 -1.07 -1.64
N ILE A 59 -1.08 -1.12 -1.29
CA ILE A 59 -1.67 -2.30 -0.62
C ILE A 59 -1.55 -3.54 -1.52
N ASP A 60 -1.34 -3.34 -2.82
CA ASP A 60 -0.91 -4.40 -3.74
C ASP A 60 0.34 -5.16 -3.24
N LYS A 61 1.15 -4.56 -2.35
CA LYS A 61 2.28 -5.21 -1.65
C LYS A 61 1.89 -5.85 -0.32
N GLU A 62 0.85 -5.35 0.35
CA GLU A 62 0.43 -5.76 1.69
C GLU A 62 -0.67 -6.84 1.67
N VAL A 63 -1.39 -6.99 0.55
CA VAL A 63 -2.47 -7.98 0.40
C VAL A 63 -2.31 -8.75 -0.91
N ILE A 64 -2.20 -10.08 -0.80
CA ILE A 64 -2.09 -11.01 -1.93
C ILE A 64 -3.35 -11.88 -1.99
N GLN A 65 -4.20 -11.63 -2.98
CA GLN A 65 -5.36 -12.49 -3.26
C GLN A 65 -4.90 -13.85 -3.82
N GLN A 66 -5.50 -14.92 -3.31
CA GLN A 66 -5.24 -16.28 -3.72
C GLN A 66 -6.32 -16.77 -4.70
N SER A 67 -5.98 -17.80 -5.49
CA SER A 67 -6.93 -18.39 -6.46
C SER A 67 -8.13 -19.08 -5.80
N ASP A 68 -8.03 -19.47 -4.54
CA ASP A 68 -9.12 -20.08 -3.76
C ASP A 68 -10.08 -19.04 -3.14
N GLY A 69 -9.86 -17.74 -3.41
CA GLY A 69 -10.65 -16.63 -2.86
C GLY A 69 -10.21 -16.16 -1.47
N SER A 70 -9.19 -16.80 -0.88
CA SER A 70 -8.56 -16.30 0.35
C SER A 70 -7.58 -15.17 0.06
N MET A 71 -7.12 -14.51 1.12
CA MET A 71 -6.14 -13.42 1.04
C MET A 71 -5.00 -13.68 2.00
N ILE A 72 -3.77 -13.35 1.61
CA ILE A 72 -2.65 -13.23 2.53
C ILE A 72 -2.46 -11.75 2.81
N ILE A 73 -2.46 -11.37 4.09
CA ILE A 73 -2.37 -9.98 4.55
C ILE A 73 -1.13 -9.82 5.42
N ASP A 74 -0.34 -8.77 5.17
CA ASP A 74 0.78 -8.36 6.02
C ASP A 74 0.27 -7.83 7.36
N GLY A 75 0.92 -8.19 8.46
CA GLY A 75 0.59 -7.68 9.78
C GLY A 75 0.72 -6.15 9.91
N SER A 76 1.51 -5.49 9.06
CA SER A 76 1.59 -4.02 9.03
C SER A 76 0.41 -3.35 8.33
N ALA A 77 -0.43 -4.09 7.61
CA ALA A 77 -1.52 -3.55 6.81
C ALA A 77 -2.48 -2.69 7.65
N ASN A 78 -2.88 -1.53 7.10
CA ASN A 78 -3.74 -0.58 7.79
C ASN A 78 -5.22 -1.04 7.79
N LEU A 79 -5.84 -1.08 8.97
CA LEU A 79 -7.23 -1.55 9.11
C LEU A 79 -8.25 -0.69 8.35
N ARG A 80 -8.04 0.64 8.31
CA ARG A 80 -8.96 1.54 7.59
C ARG A 80 -8.90 1.31 6.09
N ASP A 81 -7.74 0.97 5.57
CA ASP A 81 -7.60 0.72 4.14
C ASP A 81 -8.13 -0.67 3.78
N LEU A 82 -7.91 -1.69 4.63
CA LEU A 82 -8.60 -2.99 4.51
C LEU A 82 -10.12 -2.83 4.50
N ASN A 83 -10.68 -2.03 5.42
CA ASN A 83 -12.12 -1.73 5.47
C ASN A 83 -12.62 -1.08 4.17
N LYS A 84 -11.90 -0.08 3.64
CA LYS A 84 -12.28 0.57 2.37
C LYS A 84 -12.21 -0.38 1.17
N MET A 85 -11.18 -1.23 1.11
CA MET A 85 -10.90 -2.07 -0.05
C MET A 85 -11.83 -3.27 -0.14
N PHE A 86 -12.08 -3.92 0.99
CA PHE A 86 -12.87 -5.14 1.05
C PHE A 86 -14.29 -4.92 1.58
N ASN A 87 -14.65 -3.66 1.85
CA ASN A 87 -15.91 -3.28 2.49
C ASN A 87 -16.14 -4.07 3.78
N TRP A 88 -15.08 -4.13 4.60
CA TRP A 88 -15.09 -4.74 5.92
C TRP A 88 -15.40 -3.72 7.00
N GLU A 89 -15.75 -4.22 8.17
CA GLU A 89 -16.08 -3.44 9.36
C GLU A 89 -15.15 -3.83 10.52
N LEU A 90 -13.84 -3.95 10.24
CA LEU A 90 -12.83 -4.21 11.27
C LEU A 90 -12.82 -3.08 12.29
N ASP A 91 -12.70 -3.43 13.58
CA ASP A 91 -12.54 -2.44 14.64
C ASP A 91 -11.24 -1.64 14.46
N THR A 92 -11.32 -0.31 14.60
CA THR A 92 -10.19 0.61 14.47
C THR A 92 -10.06 1.58 15.64
N GLU A 93 -10.82 1.37 16.72
CA GLU A 93 -10.74 2.21 17.92
C GLU A 93 -9.42 2.00 18.66
N ASP A 94 -9.09 0.73 18.94
CA ASP A 94 -7.94 0.34 19.76
C ASP A 94 -6.74 -0.13 18.92
N ALA A 95 -6.98 -0.72 17.75
CA ALA A 95 -5.95 -1.14 16.79
C ALA A 95 -5.91 -0.27 15.52
N ARG A 96 -4.70 -0.14 14.93
CA ARG A 96 -4.49 0.54 13.64
C ARG A 96 -4.04 -0.38 12.52
N THR A 97 -3.40 -1.49 12.85
CA THR A 97 -2.84 -2.45 11.91
C THR A 97 -3.41 -3.84 12.14
N PHE A 98 -3.28 -4.70 11.13
CA PHE A 98 -3.79 -6.08 11.19
C PHE A 98 -3.15 -6.90 12.33
N ASN A 99 -1.84 -6.75 12.56
CA ASN A 99 -1.16 -7.32 13.72
C ASN A 99 -1.76 -6.80 15.03
N GLY A 100 -2.00 -5.49 15.14
CA GLY A 100 -2.58 -4.89 16.34
C GLY A 100 -3.94 -5.50 16.69
N LEU A 101 -4.81 -5.62 15.68
CA LEU A 101 -6.15 -6.20 15.83
C LEU A 101 -6.09 -7.66 16.32
N ILE A 102 -5.20 -8.47 15.73
CA ILE A 102 -5.05 -9.88 16.10
C ILE A 102 -4.53 -10.02 17.54
N LEU A 103 -3.49 -9.26 17.91
CA LEU A 103 -2.90 -9.32 19.25
C LEU A 103 -3.86 -8.80 20.32
N GLU A 104 -4.66 -7.80 20.00
CA GLU A 104 -5.69 -7.30 20.90
C GLU A 104 -6.77 -8.35 21.16
N HIS A 105 -7.20 -9.06 20.11
CA HIS A 105 -8.20 -10.12 20.24
C HIS A 105 -7.69 -11.35 21.00
N LEU A 106 -6.42 -11.72 20.79
CA LEU A 106 -5.82 -12.92 21.39
C LEU A 106 -5.16 -12.66 22.75
N GLU A 107 -4.91 -11.41 23.12
CA GLU A 107 -4.18 -10.98 24.32
C GLU A 107 -2.74 -11.55 24.45
N GLU A 108 -2.23 -12.21 23.42
CA GLU A 108 -0.88 -12.79 23.37
C GLU A 108 -0.35 -12.85 21.93
N ILE A 109 0.96 -13.11 21.79
CA ILE A 109 1.57 -13.37 20.48
C ILE A 109 1.28 -14.83 20.12
N PRO A 110 0.50 -15.11 19.07
CA PRO A 110 0.14 -16.48 18.72
C PRO A 110 1.31 -17.24 18.09
N ASP A 111 1.24 -18.57 18.14
CA ASP A 111 2.08 -19.44 17.33
C ASP A 111 1.63 -19.46 15.86
N GLU A 112 2.55 -19.76 14.95
CA GLU A 112 2.22 -20.03 13.54
C GLU A 112 1.24 -21.20 13.42
N GLY A 113 0.23 -21.05 12.55
CA GLY A 113 -0.86 -22.00 12.39
C GLY A 113 -2.04 -21.80 13.34
N THR A 114 -1.95 -20.87 14.29
CA THR A 114 -3.10 -20.46 15.11
C THR A 114 -4.22 -19.93 14.22
N ILE A 115 -5.47 -20.26 14.57
CA ILE A 115 -6.67 -19.82 13.84
C ILE A 115 -7.58 -19.07 14.80
N CYS A 116 -8.05 -17.90 14.40
CA CYS A 116 -9.03 -17.11 15.14
C CYS A 116 -10.10 -16.52 14.22
N GLU A 117 -11.21 -16.08 14.82
CA GLU A 117 -12.31 -15.42 14.11
C GLU A 117 -12.47 -14.00 14.66
N ILE A 118 -12.37 -13.01 13.78
CA ILE A 118 -12.49 -11.58 14.14
C ILE A 118 -13.37 -10.92 13.08
N ASP A 119 -14.44 -10.23 13.49
CA ASP A 119 -15.32 -9.44 12.60
C ASP A 119 -15.84 -10.22 11.36
N GLY A 120 -16.15 -11.50 11.58
CA GLY A 120 -16.62 -12.42 10.53
C GLY A 120 -15.53 -12.75 9.49
N LEU A 121 -14.27 -12.73 9.89
CA LEU A 121 -13.12 -13.20 9.12
C LEU A 121 -12.49 -14.39 9.85
N LEU A 122 -12.23 -15.47 9.12
CA LEU A 122 -11.41 -16.56 9.60
C LEU A 122 -9.94 -16.25 9.27
N ILE A 123 -9.13 -16.07 10.30
CA ILE A 123 -7.73 -15.65 10.22
C ILE A 123 -6.85 -16.81 10.65
N THR A 124 -5.89 -17.20 9.81
CA THR A 124 -4.85 -18.21 10.10
C THR A 124 -3.49 -17.55 10.10
N ILE A 125 -2.77 -17.61 11.22
CA ILE A 125 -1.43 -17.04 11.34
C ILE A 125 -0.46 -17.86 10.49
N LEU A 126 0.26 -17.22 9.56
CA LEU A 126 1.21 -17.90 8.69
C LEU A 126 2.65 -17.73 9.14
N GLU A 127 3.01 -16.52 9.56
CA GLU A 127 4.37 -16.18 9.94
C GLU A 127 4.37 -15.21 11.12
N VAL A 128 5.21 -15.50 12.10
CA VAL A 128 5.46 -14.64 13.26
C VAL A 128 6.95 -14.36 13.36
N GLY A 129 7.32 -13.08 13.47
CA GLY A 129 8.72 -12.66 13.55
C GLY A 129 8.85 -11.33 14.27
N ASP A 130 9.96 -11.10 14.95
CA ASP A 130 10.18 -9.87 15.74
C ASP A 130 9.05 -9.57 16.74
N ASN A 131 8.45 -10.61 17.34
CA ASN A 131 7.30 -10.50 18.26
C ASN A 131 6.04 -9.87 17.63
N MET A 132 5.85 -10.01 16.32
CA MET A 132 4.66 -9.58 15.59
C MET A 132 4.22 -10.62 14.56
N ILE A 133 2.93 -10.64 14.26
CA ILE A 133 2.41 -11.35 13.09
C ILE A 133 2.97 -10.64 11.85
N LYS A 134 3.71 -11.37 11.01
CA LYS A 134 4.20 -10.87 9.71
C LYS A 134 3.17 -11.11 8.62
N GLN A 135 2.58 -12.30 8.59
CA GLN A 135 1.59 -12.67 7.58
C GLN A 135 0.47 -13.52 8.17
N ALA A 136 -0.74 -13.30 7.67
CA ALA A 136 -1.89 -14.13 8.00
C ALA A 136 -2.77 -14.38 6.77
N LYS A 137 -3.30 -15.59 6.67
CA LYS A 137 -4.30 -15.98 5.67
C LYS A 137 -5.68 -15.62 6.19
N VAL A 138 -6.50 -15.01 5.36
CA VAL A 138 -7.84 -14.53 5.71
C VAL A 138 -8.86 -15.09 4.73
N VAL A 139 -9.98 -15.57 5.28
CA VAL A 139 -11.16 -16.03 4.53
C VAL A 139 -12.38 -15.32 5.08
N LYS A 140 -13.20 -14.73 4.20
CA LYS A 140 -14.49 -14.15 4.61
C LYS A 140 -15.50 -15.28 4.86
N LEU A 141 -16.14 -15.25 6.03
CA LEU A 141 -17.21 -16.18 6.41
C LEU A 141 -18.55 -15.82 5.75
#